data_AF-A0A6G0JEC8-F1
#
_entry.id   AF-A0A6G0JEC8-F1
#
_cell.length_a   1.000
_cell.length_b   1.000
_cell.length_c   1.000
_cell.angle_alpha   90.00
_cell.angle_beta   90.00
_cell.angle_gamma   90.00
#
_symmetry.space_group_name_H-M   'P 1'
#
loop_
_entity.id
_entity.type
_entity.pdbx_description
1 polymer ?
#
loop_
_entity_poly.entity_id
_entity_poly.type
_entity_poly.pdbx_seq_one_letter_code
_entity_poly.pdbx_strand_id
1 'polypeptide(L)'
;MSAASLSEFLSQIVQGRISSVRSCTAFLAKVGRFFVDPPIGPQVVKFYSAFHSWGFNAYDLEELSVARIRKGLRKCVVPALPLDRLGVEGVPSDDMWSRDIKMGKHLLPVYADLLYRLQHNALFLGYRFKHRDESQAQCHHGCGVLETAPHLFWYCTTALQVWSMWLPAFQVFFETKLEWESILFFKLKPTPVAKKEYGYCLFVMLHIVRA
;
A
#
# COMPACT_ATOMS: atom_id res chain seq x y z
N MET A 1 2.94 -57.36 13.15
CA MET A 1 2.47 -57.01 14.51
C MET A 1 1.44 -58.04 14.93
N SER A 2 1.60 -58.71 16.08
CA SER A 2 0.67 -59.75 16.53
C SER A 2 -0.46 -59.15 17.38
N ALA A 3 -1.58 -59.86 17.50
CA ALA A 3 -2.70 -59.41 18.34
C ALA A 3 -2.32 -59.28 19.82
N ALA A 4 -1.42 -60.15 20.31
CA ALA A 4 -0.89 -60.09 21.67
C ALA A 4 -0.05 -58.83 21.89
N SER A 5 0.86 -58.52 20.98
CA SER A 5 1.69 -57.30 21.07
C SER A 5 0.86 -56.01 21.00
N LEU A 6 -0.21 -56.02 20.20
CA LEU A 6 -1.13 -54.87 20.09
C LEU A 6 -1.99 -54.72 21.36
N SER A 7 -2.46 -55.82 21.93
CA SER A 7 -3.24 -55.84 23.16
C SER A 7 -2.43 -55.31 24.34
N GLU A 8 -1.18 -55.75 24.48
CA GLU A 8 -0.27 -55.30 25.53
C GLU A 8 -0.03 -53.78 25.43
N PHE A 9 0.28 -53.28 24.24
CA PHE A 9 0.44 -51.85 24.00
C PHE A 9 -0.84 -51.06 24.33
N LEU A 10 -2.00 -51.49 23.82
CA LEU A 10 -3.25 -50.78 24.04
C LEU A 10 -3.71 -50.83 25.50
N SER A 11 -3.37 -51.88 26.25
CA SER A 11 -3.70 -51.99 27.68
C SER A 11 -3.00 -50.96 28.55
N GLN A 12 -1.86 -50.42 28.09
CA GLN A 12 -1.17 -49.30 28.74
C GLN A 12 -1.91 -47.97 28.55
N ILE A 13 -2.77 -47.86 27.53
CA ILE A 13 -3.45 -46.62 27.14
C ILE A 13 -4.92 -46.64 27.56
N VAL A 14 -5.61 -47.78 27.37
CA VAL A 14 -7.04 -47.93 27.64
C VAL A 14 -7.29 -49.31 28.28
N GLN A 15 -7.88 -49.32 29.47
CA GLN A 15 -8.31 -50.54 30.14
C GLN A 15 -9.74 -50.91 29.73
N GLY A 16 -9.97 -52.18 29.37
CA GLY A 16 -11.31 -52.70 29.10
C GLY A 16 -11.34 -53.74 27.96
N ARG A 17 -12.55 -54.15 27.56
CA ARG A 17 -12.75 -55.20 26.54
C ARG A 17 -12.12 -54.86 25.18
N ILE A 18 -11.90 -53.58 24.89
CA ILE A 18 -11.34 -53.09 23.62
C ILE A 18 -9.85 -53.42 23.48
N SER A 19 -9.09 -53.40 24.58
CA SER A 19 -7.67 -53.76 24.59
C SER A 19 -7.43 -55.25 24.80
N SER A 20 -8.47 -56.09 24.85
CA SER A 20 -8.31 -57.54 24.95
C SER A 20 -7.68 -58.13 23.68
N VAL A 21 -6.92 -59.21 23.85
CA VAL A 21 -6.31 -59.95 22.73
C VAL A 21 -7.36 -60.34 21.69
N ARG A 22 -8.56 -60.76 22.13
CA ARG A 22 -9.66 -61.13 21.23
C ARG A 22 -10.12 -59.96 20.34
N SER A 23 -10.27 -58.78 20.92
CA SER A 23 -10.65 -57.57 20.16
C SER A 23 -9.55 -57.14 19.20
N CYS A 24 -8.28 -57.23 19.62
CA CYS A 24 -7.13 -56.94 18.77
C CYS A 24 -6.99 -57.93 17.61
N THR A 25 -7.28 -59.22 17.83
CA THR A 25 -7.32 -60.23 16.76
C THR A 25 -8.41 -59.92 15.75
N ALA A 26 -9.62 -59.58 16.20
CA ALA A 26 -10.72 -59.21 15.32
C ALA A 26 -10.41 -57.93 14.52
N PHE A 27 -9.74 -56.95 15.14
CA PHE A 27 -9.29 -55.74 14.48
C PHE A 27 -8.23 -56.03 13.41
N LEU A 28 -7.16 -56.76 13.75
CA LEU A 28 -6.11 -57.10 12.79
C LEU A 28 -6.63 -57.99 11.65
N ALA A 29 -7.62 -58.87 11.90
CA ALA A 29 -8.26 -59.64 10.84
C ALA A 29 -9.10 -58.76 9.89
N LYS A 30 -9.74 -57.69 10.39
CA LYS A 30 -10.48 -56.73 9.54
C LYS A 30 -9.53 -55.81 8.79
N VAL A 31 -8.51 -55.30 9.46
CA VAL A 31 -7.55 -54.34 8.91
C VAL A 31 -6.55 -54.99 7.96
N GLY A 32 -6.18 -56.25 8.22
CA GLY A 32 -5.33 -57.02 7.30
C GLY A 32 -5.92 -57.13 5.90
N ARG A 33 -7.26 -57.10 5.74
CA ARG A 33 -7.92 -57.08 4.42
C ARG A 33 -7.74 -55.75 3.66
N PHE A 34 -7.39 -54.66 4.34
CA PHE A 34 -7.17 -53.35 3.71
C PHE A 34 -5.71 -53.11 3.28
N PHE A 35 -4.77 -53.95 3.74
CA PHE A 35 -3.34 -53.76 3.49
C PHE A 35 -2.71 -54.84 2.59
N VAL A 36 -3.47 -55.84 2.13
CA VAL A 36 -2.94 -56.92 1.28
C VAL A 36 -3.00 -56.56 -0.20
N ASP A 37 -3.98 -55.75 -0.64
CA ASP A 37 -3.99 -55.19 -1.99
C ASP A 37 -4.58 -53.77 -1.95
N PRO A 38 -3.88 -52.74 -2.49
CA PRO A 38 -4.50 -51.44 -2.67
C PRO A 38 -5.72 -51.61 -3.58
N PRO A 39 -6.89 -51.00 -3.28
CA PRO A 39 -8.00 -51.04 -4.21
C PRO A 39 -7.51 -50.46 -5.53
N ILE A 40 -7.50 -51.29 -6.58
CA ILE A 40 -7.25 -50.82 -7.94
C ILE A 40 -8.45 -49.96 -8.28
N GLY A 41 -8.31 -48.65 -8.03
CA GLY A 41 -9.25 -47.66 -8.53
C GLY A 41 -9.34 -47.78 -10.06
N PRO A 42 -10.42 -47.25 -10.68
CA PRO A 42 -10.57 -47.31 -12.13
C PRO A 42 -9.28 -46.85 -12.81
N GLN A 43 -8.64 -47.73 -13.58
CA GLN A 43 -7.48 -47.38 -14.39
C GLN A 43 -7.98 -46.58 -15.60
N VAL A 44 -7.97 -45.26 -15.45
CA VAL A 44 -8.35 -44.34 -16.52
C VAL A 44 -7.21 -44.30 -17.54
N VAL A 45 -7.39 -44.98 -18.68
CA VAL A 45 -6.37 -45.10 -19.73
C VAL A 45 -6.06 -43.75 -20.40
N LYS A 46 -7.01 -42.79 -20.37
CA LYS A 46 -6.84 -41.41 -20.84
C LYS A 46 -7.74 -40.45 -20.06
N PHE A 47 -7.15 -39.40 -19.49
CA PHE A 47 -7.88 -38.24 -18.99
C PHE A 47 -8.23 -37.32 -20.16
N TYR A 48 -9.51 -37.11 -20.42
CA TYR A 48 -9.98 -36.02 -21.26
C TYR A 48 -10.58 -34.96 -20.33
N SER A 49 -9.78 -34.00 -19.92
CA SER A 49 -10.27 -32.79 -19.27
C SER A 49 -10.35 -31.67 -20.29
N ALA A 50 -11.49 -30.98 -20.35
CA ALA A 50 -11.55 -29.70 -21.02
C ALA A 50 -10.74 -28.69 -20.18
N PHE A 51 -9.54 -28.32 -20.67
CA PHE A 51 -8.81 -27.20 -20.11
C PHE A 51 -9.34 -25.92 -20.76
N HIS A 52 -9.92 -25.03 -19.95
CA HIS A 52 -10.13 -23.66 -20.36
C HIS A 52 -8.85 -22.89 -20.07
N SER A 53 -8.08 -22.53 -21.10
CA SER A 53 -7.01 -21.55 -20.95
C SER A 53 -7.64 -20.16 -20.95
N TRP A 54 -7.35 -19.41 -19.88
CA TRP A 54 -7.74 -18.02 -19.79
C TRP A 54 -6.54 -17.19 -20.22
N GLY A 55 -6.63 -16.65 -21.43
CA GLY A 55 -5.62 -15.76 -21.98
C GLY A 55 -5.90 -14.30 -21.63
N PHE A 56 -4.85 -13.54 -21.29
CA PHE A 56 -4.90 -12.08 -21.27
C PHE A 56 -3.96 -11.55 -22.36
N ASN A 57 -4.53 -10.94 -23.40
CA ASN A 57 -3.87 -10.67 -24.67
C ASN A 57 -3.33 -11.95 -25.33
N ALA A 58 -2.00 -12.12 -25.36
CA ALA A 58 -1.30 -13.25 -25.99
C ALA A 58 -0.62 -14.18 -24.96
N TYR A 59 -0.94 -14.03 -23.67
CA TYR A 59 -0.33 -14.81 -22.60
C TYR A 59 -1.39 -15.60 -21.85
N ASP A 60 -1.10 -16.86 -21.56
CA ASP A 60 -1.92 -17.66 -20.66
C ASP A 60 -1.77 -17.18 -19.21
N LEU A 61 -2.81 -17.41 -18.40
CA LEU A 61 -2.89 -16.98 -17.00
C LEU A 61 -1.69 -17.42 -16.16
N GLU A 62 -1.17 -18.63 -16.42
CA GLU A 62 0.02 -19.18 -15.75
C GLU A 62 1.31 -18.44 -16.08
N GLU A 63 1.36 -17.77 -17.23
CA GLU A 63 2.50 -16.98 -17.68
C GLU A 63 2.39 -15.49 -17.29
N LEU A 64 1.31 -15.09 -16.64
CA LEU A 64 1.10 -13.71 -16.22
C LEU A 64 1.90 -13.41 -14.95
N SER A 65 2.95 -12.61 -15.10
CA SER A 65 3.61 -11.94 -13.98
C SER A 65 3.01 -10.56 -13.72
N VAL A 66 3.18 -10.04 -12.50
CA VAL A 66 2.77 -8.67 -12.15
C VAL A 66 3.30 -7.64 -13.16
N ALA A 67 4.52 -7.82 -13.65
CA ALA A 67 5.12 -6.96 -14.66
C ALA A 67 4.38 -7.05 -16.02
N ARG A 68 4.01 -8.26 -16.47
CA ARG A 68 3.27 -8.48 -17.72
C ARG A 68 1.85 -7.94 -17.64
N ILE A 69 1.17 -8.15 -16.52
CA ILE A 69 -0.17 -7.59 -16.25
C ILE A 69 -0.11 -6.07 -16.35
N ARG A 70 0.82 -5.42 -15.63
CA ARG A 70 0.99 -3.95 -15.69
C ARG A 70 1.27 -3.42 -17.09
N LYS A 71 1.99 -4.19 -17.93
CA LYS A 71 2.29 -3.82 -19.32
C LYS A 71 1.07 -3.99 -20.25
N GLY A 72 0.21 -4.97 -19.97
CA GLY A 72 -1.00 -5.27 -20.74
C GLY A 72 -2.22 -4.42 -20.36
N LEU A 73 -2.24 -3.85 -19.15
CA LEU A 73 -3.26 -2.88 -18.76
C LEU A 73 -3.20 -1.65 -19.69
N ARG A 74 -4.36 -1.23 -20.19
CA ARG A 74 -4.48 -0.01 -21.02
C ARG A 74 -3.86 1.14 -20.22
N LYS A 75 -2.77 1.72 -20.75
CA LYS A 75 -2.20 2.94 -20.19
C LYS A 75 -3.26 4.03 -20.32
N CYS A 76 -3.88 4.38 -19.20
CA CYS A 76 -4.80 5.48 -19.17
C CYS A 76 -3.98 6.75 -19.42
N VAL A 77 -4.39 7.57 -20.38
CA VAL A 77 -3.80 8.89 -20.54
C VAL A 77 -4.18 9.68 -19.31
N VAL A 78 -3.19 9.99 -18.46
CA VAL A 78 -3.43 10.81 -17.28
C VAL A 78 -3.79 12.20 -17.78
N PRO A 79 -5.00 12.73 -17.48
CA PRO A 79 -5.36 14.07 -17.89
C PRO A 79 -4.42 15.09 -17.24
N ALA A 80 -4.10 16.15 -17.97
CA ALA A 80 -3.28 17.22 -17.42
C ALA A 80 -3.98 17.83 -16.20
N LEU A 81 -3.27 17.83 -15.05
CA LEU A 81 -3.78 18.43 -13.82
C LEU A 81 -3.69 19.96 -13.94
N PRO A 82 -4.72 20.72 -13.52
CA PRO A 82 -4.70 22.19 -13.51
C PRO A 82 -3.87 22.67 -12.31
N LEU A 83 -2.55 22.48 -12.38
CA LEU A 83 -1.60 22.83 -11.33
C LEU A 83 -1.24 24.32 -11.30
N ASP A 84 -1.59 25.06 -12.36
CA ASP A 84 -1.48 26.52 -12.46
C ASP A 84 -2.07 27.23 -11.23
N ARG A 85 -3.18 26.72 -10.71
CA ARG A 85 -3.86 27.28 -9.53
C ARG A 85 -3.13 27.04 -8.21
N LEU A 86 -2.13 26.16 -8.20
CA LEU A 86 -1.23 25.99 -7.07
C LEU A 86 -0.12 27.05 -7.09
N GLY A 87 -0.09 27.99 -8.04
CA GLY A 87 0.92 29.06 -8.06
C GLY A 87 2.35 28.52 -8.23
N VAL A 88 2.47 27.42 -8.97
CA VAL A 88 3.73 26.71 -9.26
C VAL A 88 3.92 26.63 -10.76
N GLU A 89 5.15 26.74 -11.22
CA GLU A 89 5.48 26.67 -12.64
C GLU A 89 5.87 25.24 -13.05
N GLY A 90 5.39 24.83 -14.23
CA GLY A 90 5.74 23.55 -14.83
C GLY A 90 5.01 22.33 -14.25
N VAL A 91 5.29 21.18 -14.86
CA VAL A 91 4.70 19.89 -14.48
C VAL A 91 5.67 19.15 -13.55
N PRO A 92 5.20 18.58 -12.44
CA PRO A 92 6.03 17.75 -11.58
C PRO A 92 6.55 16.50 -12.31
N SER A 93 7.75 16.03 -11.96
CA SER A 93 8.32 14.83 -12.57
C SER A 93 7.63 13.55 -12.08
N ASP A 94 7.60 12.51 -12.90
CA ASP A 94 6.99 11.21 -12.55
C ASP A 94 7.64 10.57 -11.30
N ASP A 95 8.95 10.77 -11.12
CA ASP A 95 9.71 10.29 -9.97
C ASP A 95 9.23 10.92 -8.65
N MET A 96 8.66 12.12 -8.71
CA MET A 96 8.08 12.77 -7.54
C MET A 96 6.90 11.97 -7.00
N TRP A 97 5.96 11.59 -7.86
CA TRP A 97 4.77 10.83 -7.45
C TRP A 97 5.16 9.48 -6.86
N SER A 98 6.13 8.81 -7.48
CA SER A 98 6.67 7.54 -6.97
C SER A 98 7.30 7.70 -5.59
N ARG A 99 7.94 8.83 -5.33
CA ARG A 99 8.53 9.15 -4.01
C ARG A 99 7.44 9.42 -2.98
N ASP A 100 6.46 10.27 -3.29
CA ASP A 100 5.40 10.60 -2.34
C ASP A 100 4.56 9.39 -1.95
N ILE A 101 4.25 8.49 -2.91
CA ILE A 101 3.59 7.21 -2.60
C ILE A 101 4.43 6.37 -1.62
N LYS A 102 5.75 6.30 -1.82
CA LYS A 102 6.65 5.57 -0.89
C LYS A 102 6.75 6.22 0.48
N MET A 103 6.65 7.54 0.56
CA MET A 103 6.72 8.31 1.80
C MET A 103 5.40 8.27 2.58
N GLY A 104 4.26 8.05 1.90
CA GLY A 104 2.94 7.99 2.52
C GLY A 104 2.79 6.94 3.62
N LYS A 105 3.65 5.92 3.67
CA LYS A 105 3.70 4.95 4.78
C LYS A 105 4.04 5.57 6.15
N HIS A 106 4.60 6.79 6.16
CA HIS A 106 4.97 7.52 7.37
C HIS A 106 3.89 8.50 7.83
N LEU A 107 2.81 8.64 7.06
CA LEU A 107 1.69 9.52 7.39
C LEU A 107 0.48 8.70 7.81
N LEU A 108 -0.37 9.31 8.64
CA LEU A 108 -1.72 8.77 8.82
C LEU A 108 -2.50 8.91 7.50
N PRO A 109 -3.44 7.99 7.20
CA PRO A 109 -4.19 8.01 5.94
C PRO A 109 -4.86 9.35 5.64
N VAL A 110 -5.35 10.04 6.66
CA VAL A 110 -6.01 11.35 6.52
C VAL A 110 -5.04 12.43 6.00
N TYR A 111 -3.79 12.45 6.48
CA TYR A 111 -2.79 13.42 6.05
C TYR A 111 -2.22 13.07 4.67
N ALA A 112 -2.03 11.78 4.39
CA ALA A 112 -1.65 11.32 3.05
C ALA A 112 -2.71 11.71 2.00
N ASP A 113 -3.99 11.54 2.33
CA ASP A 113 -5.11 11.94 1.47
C ASP A 113 -5.21 13.48 1.32
N LEU A 114 -4.99 14.24 2.40
CA LEU A 114 -4.92 15.71 2.35
C LEU A 114 -3.83 16.18 1.37
N LEU A 115 -2.60 15.68 1.52
CA LEU A 115 -1.50 16.00 0.62
C LEU A 115 -1.78 15.59 -0.82
N TYR A 116 -2.31 14.38 -1.02
CA TYR A 116 -2.70 13.92 -2.34
C TYR A 116 -3.70 14.88 -3.00
N ARG A 117 -4.77 15.24 -2.29
CA ARG A 117 -5.78 16.18 -2.81
C ARG A 117 -5.19 17.58 -3.02
N LEU A 118 -4.28 18.03 -2.17
CA LEU A 118 -3.60 19.32 -2.32
C LEU A 118 -2.77 19.35 -3.61
N GLN A 119 -1.90 18.36 -3.82
CA GLN A 119 -1.02 18.27 -4.99
C GLN A 119 -1.77 18.09 -6.31
N HIS A 120 -2.97 17.52 -6.27
CA HIS A 120 -3.84 17.35 -7.43
C HIS A 120 -4.82 18.52 -7.61
N ASN A 121 -4.68 19.61 -6.84
CA ASN A 121 -5.59 20.76 -6.84
C ASN A 121 -7.07 20.35 -6.66
N ALA A 122 -7.30 19.27 -5.90
CA ALA A 122 -8.60 18.67 -5.67
C ALA A 122 -9.26 19.16 -4.37
N LEU A 123 -8.58 19.98 -3.58
CA LEU A 123 -9.17 20.59 -2.39
C LEU A 123 -10.29 21.56 -2.73
N PHE A 124 -11.29 21.55 -1.86
CA PHE A 124 -12.47 22.37 -1.97
C PHE A 124 -12.28 23.65 -1.16
N LEU A 125 -11.73 24.67 -1.83
CA LEU A 125 -11.36 25.95 -1.23
C LEU A 125 -12.24 27.08 -1.77
N GLY A 126 -12.28 28.19 -1.04
CA GLY A 126 -13.12 29.36 -1.31
C GLY A 126 -13.02 29.91 -2.73
N TYR A 127 -11.86 29.82 -3.39
CA TYR A 127 -11.71 30.27 -4.79
C TYR A 127 -12.71 29.64 -5.77
N ARG A 128 -13.21 28.42 -5.48
CA ARG A 128 -14.21 27.74 -6.33
C ARG A 128 -15.56 28.43 -6.29
N PHE A 129 -15.85 29.17 -5.23
CA PHE A 129 -17.10 29.87 -5.02
C PHE A 129 -17.10 31.33 -5.41
N LYS A 130 -15.94 31.88 -5.84
CA LYS A 130 -15.78 33.30 -6.21
C LYS A 130 -16.79 33.86 -7.24
N HIS A 131 -17.53 32.98 -7.93
CA HIS A 131 -18.56 33.32 -8.90
C HIS A 131 -19.94 33.56 -8.27
N ARG A 132 -20.11 33.35 -6.96
CA ARG A 132 -21.36 33.55 -6.22
C ARG A 132 -21.20 34.72 -5.25
N ASP A 133 -22.08 35.70 -5.37
CA ASP A 133 -22.00 36.97 -4.62
C ASP A 133 -22.16 36.78 -3.10
N GLU A 134 -22.94 35.79 -2.65
CA GLU A 134 -23.19 35.53 -1.23
C GLU A 134 -22.24 34.49 -0.60
N SER A 135 -21.24 34.01 -1.35
CA SER A 135 -20.37 32.94 -0.86
C SER A 135 -19.17 33.45 -0.05
N GLN A 136 -18.85 32.74 1.03
CA GLN A 136 -17.60 32.95 1.76
C GLN A 136 -16.42 32.35 0.97
N ALA A 137 -15.92 33.11 0.00
CA ALA A 137 -14.75 32.74 -0.81
C ALA A 137 -13.42 33.19 -0.18
N GLN A 138 -13.48 34.02 0.87
CA GLN A 138 -12.30 34.57 1.55
C GLN A 138 -11.71 33.57 2.56
N CYS A 139 -10.43 33.76 2.88
CA CYS A 139 -9.70 32.98 3.86
C CYS A 139 -10.42 32.94 5.21
N HIS A 140 -10.63 31.73 5.74
CA HIS A 140 -11.28 31.53 7.04
C HIS A 140 -10.53 32.15 8.23
N HIS A 141 -9.22 32.40 8.09
CA HIS A 141 -8.40 33.02 9.13
C HIS A 141 -8.46 34.57 9.15
N GLY A 142 -9.37 35.18 8.38
CA GLY A 142 -9.61 36.62 8.43
C GLY A 142 -8.59 37.47 7.66
N CYS A 143 -7.84 36.89 6.73
CA CYS A 143 -6.85 37.64 5.92
C CYS A 143 -7.48 38.61 4.90
N GLY A 144 -8.79 38.53 4.63
CA GLY A 144 -9.47 39.34 3.61
C GLY A 144 -9.07 39.02 2.16
N VAL A 145 -8.34 37.92 1.94
CA VAL A 145 -7.87 37.46 0.63
C VAL A 145 -8.66 36.24 0.19
N LEU A 146 -8.80 36.05 -1.12
CA LEU A 146 -9.39 34.84 -1.71
C LEU A 146 -8.69 33.57 -1.20
N GLU A 147 -9.49 32.60 -0.73
CA GLU A 147 -8.96 31.34 -0.22
C GLU A 147 -8.48 30.44 -1.37
N THR A 148 -7.18 30.48 -1.62
CA THR A 148 -6.46 29.61 -2.56
C THR A 148 -5.58 28.63 -1.80
N ALA A 149 -5.15 27.54 -2.44
CA ALA A 149 -4.26 26.58 -1.78
C ALA A 149 -2.92 27.21 -1.36
N PRO A 150 -2.24 28.00 -2.23
CA PRO A 150 -0.99 28.66 -1.82
C PRO A 150 -1.22 29.65 -0.68
N HIS A 151 -2.36 30.36 -0.68
CA HIS A 151 -2.69 31.23 0.44
C HIS A 151 -2.85 30.41 1.72
N LEU A 152 -3.78 29.45 1.75
CA LEU A 152 -4.12 28.72 2.97
C LEU A 152 -2.91 27.98 3.59
N PHE A 153 -2.05 27.38 2.76
CA PHE A 153 -0.95 26.54 3.23
C PHE A 153 0.42 27.22 3.29
N TRP A 154 0.58 28.42 2.73
CA TRP A 154 1.87 29.10 2.66
C TRP A 154 1.82 30.58 3.03
N TYR A 155 0.95 31.37 2.40
CA TYR A 155 0.94 32.84 2.58
C TYR A 155 0.02 33.35 3.70
N CYS A 156 -0.88 32.51 4.20
CA CYS A 156 -1.79 32.85 5.29
C CYS A 156 -1.01 33.14 6.57
N THR A 157 -1.46 34.10 7.37
CA THR A 157 -0.82 34.47 8.65
C THR A 157 -0.66 33.26 9.57
N THR A 158 -1.67 32.39 9.65
CA THR A 158 -1.61 31.16 10.44
C THR A 158 -0.59 30.18 9.88
N ALA A 159 -0.54 30.00 8.56
CA ALA A 159 0.45 29.13 7.92
C ALA A 159 1.89 29.63 8.15
N LEU A 160 2.11 30.95 8.03
CA LEU A 160 3.41 31.57 8.29
C LEU A 160 3.86 31.36 9.73
N GLN A 161 2.96 31.47 10.70
CA GLN A 161 3.27 31.19 12.11
C GLN A 161 3.72 29.73 12.30
N VAL A 162 3.01 28.77 11.71
CA VAL A 162 3.39 27.36 11.76
C VAL A 162 4.76 27.15 11.12
N TRP A 163 4.96 27.63 9.89
CA TRP A 163 6.20 27.47 9.16
C TRP A 163 7.39 28.19 9.79
N SER A 164 7.18 29.31 10.48
CA SER A 164 8.24 30.05 11.16
C SER A 164 8.99 29.23 12.21
N MET A 165 8.32 28.23 12.81
CA MET A 165 8.92 27.35 13.81
C MET A 165 9.79 26.26 13.17
N TRP A 166 9.47 25.84 11.94
CA TRP A 166 10.07 24.67 11.31
C TRP A 166 11.07 25.00 10.21
N LEU A 167 10.77 25.99 9.35
CA LEU A 167 11.59 26.28 8.17
C LEU A 167 13.04 26.61 8.53
N PRO A 168 13.35 27.50 9.50
CA PRO A 168 14.74 27.80 9.82
C PRO A 168 15.51 26.56 10.30
N ALA A 169 14.86 25.72 11.11
CA ALA A 169 15.46 24.50 11.65
C ALA A 169 15.73 23.46 10.55
N PHE A 170 14.87 23.33 9.55
CA PHE A 170 15.11 22.40 8.45
C PHE A 170 16.02 22.97 7.36
N GLN A 171 16.01 24.27 7.11
CA GLN A 171 16.72 24.89 5.99
C GLN A 171 18.22 24.59 6.00
N VAL A 172 18.83 24.47 7.18
CA VAL A 172 20.27 24.16 7.33
C VAL A 172 20.67 22.79 6.74
N PHE A 173 19.70 21.88 6.58
CA PHE A 173 19.94 20.53 6.05
C PHE A 173 19.73 20.42 4.55
N PHE A 174 19.21 21.46 3.89
CA PHE A 174 18.88 21.44 2.46
C PHE A 174 19.57 22.56 1.69
N GLU A 175 20.16 22.20 0.55
CA GLU A 175 20.66 23.16 -0.44
C GLU A 175 19.50 23.85 -1.16
N THR A 176 18.39 23.13 -1.35
CA THR A 176 17.17 23.72 -1.89
C THR A 176 16.54 24.63 -0.84
N LYS A 177 16.20 25.84 -1.26
CA LYS A 177 15.40 26.76 -0.46
C LYS A 177 14.02 26.15 -0.18
N LEU A 178 13.63 26.09 1.08
CA LEU A 178 12.36 25.56 1.53
C LEU A 178 11.27 26.61 1.31
N GLU A 179 10.70 26.57 0.11
CA GLU A 179 9.59 27.41 -0.31
C GLU A 179 8.40 26.58 -0.82
N TRP A 180 7.26 27.25 -1.05
CA TRP A 180 5.98 26.61 -1.38
C TRP A 180 6.10 25.45 -2.35
N GLU A 181 6.69 25.67 -3.53
CA GLU A 181 6.83 24.63 -4.55
C GLU A 181 7.72 23.47 -4.10
N SER A 182 8.87 23.78 -3.50
CA SER A 182 9.84 22.76 -3.05
C SER A 182 9.25 21.84 -1.97
N ILE A 183 8.40 22.40 -1.10
CA ILE A 183 7.68 21.67 -0.07
C ILE A 183 6.54 20.89 -0.71
N LEU A 184 5.63 21.56 -1.43
CA LEU A 184 4.45 20.97 -2.07
C LEU A 184 4.78 19.75 -2.95
N PHE A 185 5.90 19.80 -3.66
CA PHE A 185 6.33 18.73 -4.56
C PHE A 185 7.54 17.95 -4.06
N PHE A 186 7.96 18.17 -2.81
CA PHE A 186 9.08 17.48 -2.19
C PHE A 186 10.36 17.48 -3.06
N LYS A 187 10.57 18.58 -3.80
CA LYS A 187 11.71 18.80 -4.71
C LYS A 187 12.91 19.26 -3.91
N LEU A 188 13.48 18.36 -3.11
CA LEU A 188 14.49 18.69 -2.11
C LEU A 188 15.85 18.08 -2.43
N LYS A 189 16.91 18.88 -2.25
CA LYS A 189 18.31 18.45 -2.26
C LYS A 189 18.92 18.65 -0.88
N PRO A 190 19.22 17.57 -0.13
CA PRO A 190 19.90 17.69 1.16
C PRO A 190 21.36 18.06 0.95
N THR A 191 21.97 18.75 1.92
CA THR A 191 23.42 18.98 1.92
C THR A 191 24.16 17.64 2.04
N PRO A 192 25.40 17.52 1.51
CA PRO A 192 26.16 16.28 1.58
C PRO A 192 26.39 15.81 3.02
N VAL A 193 26.60 16.76 3.95
CA VAL A 193 26.79 16.51 5.38
C VAL A 193 25.50 15.93 5.98
N ALA A 194 24.37 16.62 5.82
CA ALA A 194 23.10 16.18 6.37
C ALA A 194 22.64 14.83 5.78
N LYS A 195 22.90 14.60 4.48
CA LYS A 195 22.62 13.34 3.82
C LYS A 195 23.45 12.19 4.40
N LYS A 196 24.72 12.44 4.73
CA LYS A 196 25.60 11.44 5.33
C LYS A 196 25.19 11.13 6.77
N GLU A 197 24.81 12.15 7.53
CA GLU A 197 24.51 12.03 8.96
C GLU A 197 23.11 11.45 9.22
N TYR A 198 22.08 11.98 8.55
CA TYR A 198 20.68 11.66 8.83
C TYR A 198 20.01 10.82 7.74
N GLY A 199 20.57 10.80 6.54
CA GLY A 199 20.10 9.99 5.42
C GLY A 199 18.60 10.10 5.16
N TYR A 200 17.90 8.97 5.21
CA TYR A 200 16.47 8.88 4.94
C TYR A 200 15.60 9.60 5.98
N CYS A 201 16.03 9.64 7.25
CA CYS A 201 15.25 10.20 8.35
C CYS A 201 14.94 11.69 8.15
N LEU A 202 15.86 12.44 7.56
CA LEU A 202 15.67 13.86 7.24
C LEU A 202 14.42 14.08 6.37
N PHE A 203 14.24 13.24 5.35
CA PHE A 203 13.08 13.30 4.46
C PHE A 203 11.81 12.85 5.17
N VAL A 204 11.88 11.85 6.05
CA VAL A 204 10.70 11.41 6.82
C VAL A 204 10.18 12.53 7.70
N MET A 205 11.06 13.17 8.47
CA MET A 205 10.68 14.26 9.38
C MET A 205 10.04 15.43 8.64
N LEU A 206 10.66 15.88 7.55
CA LEU A 206 10.09 16.99 6.77
C LEU A 206 8.78 16.58 6.05
N HIS A 207 8.64 15.32 5.63
CA HIS A 207 7.39 14.83 5.04
C HIS A 207 6.24 14.85 6.05
N ILE A 208 6.51 14.50 7.31
CA ILE A 208 5.52 14.58 8.39
C ILE A 208 5.13 16.03 8.66
N VAL A 209 6.09 16.95 8.78
CA VAL A 209 5.82 18.37 9.06
C VAL A 209 5.06 19.06 7.91
N ARG A 210 5.31 18.61 6.68
CA ARG A 210 4.63 19.10 5.48
C ARG A 210 3.15 18.70 5.41
N ALA A 211 2.78 17.56 5.98
CA ALA A 211 1.47 16.93 5.83
C ALA A 211 0.43 17.49 6.79
#